data_AF-A0A560KKD9-F1
#
_entry.id   AF-A0A560KKD9-F1
#
_cell.length_a   1.000
_cell.length_b   1.000
_cell.length_c   1.000
_cell.angle_alpha   90.00
_cell.angle_beta   90.00
_cell.angle_gamma   90.00
#
_symmetry.space_group_name_H-M   'P 1'
#
loop_
_entity.id
_entity.type
_entity.pdbx_description
1 polymer ?
#
loop_
_entity_poly.entity_id
_entity_poly.type
_entity_poly.pdbx_seq_one_letter_code
_entity_poly.pdbx_strand_id
1 'polypeptide(L)'
;MGSEVMSRTGGQAGWGQKPTIRCVGLGFMHLVAAGTFRKPRRANQDEIWGTLMSSQVMSTELLSQYLPIIIFLAIAGVIAAAMVFGSMLVAKQKPDSEKLSAYECGFEPFNDARSKFDVRFYLVAILFIIFDLEVAFLFPWAVSLGRIGLFGFWSMMAFLGILTIGFIYEWKKGALDWE
;
A
#
# COMPACT_ATOMS: atom_id res chain seq x y z
N MET A 1 -57.04 58.88 -28.23
CA MET A 1 -57.85 57.77 -28.76
C MET A 1 -57.00 56.51 -28.61
N GLY A 2 -57.17 55.68 -27.58
CA GLY A 2 -58.37 54.89 -27.32
C GLY A 2 -58.33 53.68 -28.27
N SER A 3 -58.23 52.42 -27.86
CA SER A 3 -58.44 51.82 -26.55
C SER A 3 -57.94 50.36 -26.58
N GLU A 4 -57.10 50.00 -25.61
CA GLU A 4 -56.97 48.63 -25.09
C GLU A 4 -58.30 48.15 -24.49
N VAL A 5 -58.76 46.93 -24.81
CA VAL A 5 -59.68 46.07 -24.03
C VAL A 5 -59.48 44.64 -24.58
N MET A 6 -58.81 43.70 -23.90
CA MET A 6 -59.15 42.97 -22.65
C MET A 6 -60.00 41.71 -22.90
N SER A 7 -59.49 40.52 -22.54
CA SER A 7 -60.09 39.65 -21.51
C SER A 7 -59.51 38.22 -21.39
N ARG A 8 -59.05 37.91 -20.15
CA ARG A 8 -59.36 36.71 -19.32
C ARG A 8 -58.64 35.39 -19.69
N THR A 9 -58.08 34.54 -18.81
CA THR A 9 -58.13 34.21 -17.35
C THR A 9 -56.92 33.28 -17.08
N GLY A 10 -56.11 33.34 -16.02
CA GLY A 10 -56.39 32.91 -14.64
C GLY A 10 -56.34 31.37 -14.45
N GLY A 11 -55.37 30.81 -13.69
CA GLY A 11 -55.48 29.45 -13.13
C GLY A 11 -54.17 28.71 -12.79
N GLN A 12 -53.99 28.38 -11.50
CA GLN A 12 -52.83 27.69 -10.89
C GLN A 12 -52.97 26.14 -10.84
N ALA A 13 -51.93 25.49 -10.27
CA ALA A 13 -51.83 24.11 -9.76
C ALA A 13 -51.37 23.04 -10.79
N GLY A 14 -50.56 22.03 -10.48
CA GLY A 14 -49.93 21.55 -9.25
C GLY A 14 -49.42 20.12 -9.47
N TRP A 15 -48.45 19.70 -8.64
CA TRP A 15 -48.11 18.31 -8.27
C TRP A 15 -47.37 17.40 -9.27
N GLY A 16 -46.26 16.84 -8.77
CA GLY A 16 -45.53 15.76 -9.43
C GLY A 16 -46.20 14.39 -9.29
N GLN A 17 -45.85 13.47 -10.19
CA GLN A 17 -46.04 12.04 -10.08
C GLN A 17 -44.89 11.29 -10.78
N LYS A 18 -44.13 10.49 -10.02
CA LYS A 18 -43.50 9.23 -10.47
C LYS A 18 -44.62 8.14 -10.58
N PRO A 19 -44.36 6.83 -10.79
CA PRO A 19 -43.53 6.06 -11.75
C PRO A 19 -44.41 5.06 -12.56
N THR A 20 -43.87 4.24 -13.47
CA THR A 20 -44.45 2.89 -13.70
C THR A 20 -43.45 1.90 -14.30
N ILE A 21 -43.17 0.88 -13.51
CA ILE A 21 -42.59 -0.41 -13.91
C ILE A 21 -43.59 -1.11 -14.81
N ARG A 22 -43.15 -1.57 -15.99
CA ARG A 22 -43.92 -2.54 -16.79
C ARG A 22 -43.02 -3.74 -17.08
N CYS A 23 -43.19 -4.78 -16.28
CA CYS A 23 -42.83 -6.14 -16.65
C CYS A 23 -43.91 -6.64 -17.63
N VAL A 24 -43.52 -6.90 -18.87
CA VAL A 24 -44.23 -7.74 -19.86
C VAL A 24 -43.07 -8.43 -20.60
N GLY A 25 -42.79 -9.72 -20.44
CA GLY A 25 -43.72 -10.82 -20.48
C GLY A 25 -43.88 -11.26 -21.94
N LEU A 26 -43.04 -12.22 -22.36
CA LEU A 26 -43.22 -13.12 -23.50
C LEU A 26 -43.37 -12.52 -24.92
N GLY A 27 -42.59 -13.08 -25.86
CA GLY A 27 -42.95 -13.05 -27.28
C GLY A 27 -41.89 -12.51 -28.24
N PHE A 28 -40.60 -12.81 -28.05
CA PHE A 28 -39.57 -12.53 -29.06
C PHE A 28 -39.57 -13.61 -30.15
N MET A 29 -40.71 -13.80 -30.82
CA MET A 29 -40.85 -14.55 -32.08
C MET A 29 -41.79 -13.75 -32.98
N HIS A 30 -41.32 -12.60 -33.45
CA HIS A 30 -41.85 -12.00 -34.66
C HIS A 30 -40.77 -11.15 -35.32
N LEU A 31 -40.37 -11.62 -36.51
CA LEU A 31 -39.94 -10.79 -37.64
C LEU A 31 -38.67 -9.94 -37.48
N VAL A 32 -37.58 -10.55 -37.93
CA VAL A 32 -36.61 -9.94 -38.87
C VAL A 32 -37.32 -8.96 -39.83
N ALA A 33 -37.18 -7.65 -39.62
CA ALA A 33 -37.32 -6.60 -40.65
C ALA A 33 -37.21 -5.18 -40.07
N ALA A 34 -36.02 -4.79 -39.57
CA ALA A 34 -35.60 -3.38 -39.51
C ALA A 34 -34.11 -3.32 -39.20
N GLY A 35 -33.28 -3.33 -40.25
CA GLY A 35 -31.86 -3.04 -40.12
C GLY A 35 -31.64 -1.60 -39.66
N THR A 36 -31.45 -1.38 -38.37
CA THR A 36 -30.66 -0.25 -37.87
C THR A 36 -29.48 -0.81 -37.12
N PHE A 37 -28.51 -1.32 -37.88
CA PHE A 37 -27.14 -1.48 -37.41
C PHE A 37 -26.64 -0.09 -37.01
N ARG A 38 -26.85 0.27 -35.74
CA ARG A 38 -26.37 1.52 -35.17
C ARG A 38 -24.86 1.42 -35.16
N LYS A 39 -24.23 2.06 -36.15
CA LYS A 39 -22.78 2.26 -36.22
C LYS A 39 -22.30 2.61 -34.80
N PRO A 40 -21.35 1.87 -34.19
CA PRO A 40 -20.79 2.31 -32.92
C PRO A 40 -20.33 3.75 -33.14
N ARG A 41 -20.79 4.66 -32.27
CA ARG A 41 -20.32 6.05 -32.25
C ARG A 41 -18.80 5.95 -32.25
N ARG A 42 -18.13 6.49 -33.29
CA ARG A 42 -16.67 6.54 -33.38
C ARG A 42 -16.17 6.99 -32.02
N ALA A 43 -15.56 6.09 -31.25
CA ALA A 43 -14.76 6.48 -30.11
C ALA A 43 -13.71 7.43 -30.69
N ASN A 44 -13.71 8.65 -30.18
CA ASN A 44 -12.86 9.71 -30.68
C ASN A 44 -11.42 9.23 -30.41
N GLN A 45 -10.64 9.09 -31.49
CA GLN A 45 -9.34 8.41 -31.43
C GLN A 45 -8.35 9.16 -30.52
N ASP A 46 -8.49 10.47 -30.42
CA ASP A 46 -7.83 11.39 -29.48
C ASP A 46 -8.07 11.09 -27.99
N GLU A 47 -9.25 10.60 -27.57
CA GLU A 47 -9.52 10.23 -26.16
C GLU A 47 -8.74 8.98 -25.75
N ILE A 48 -8.62 8.02 -26.66
CA ILE A 48 -7.85 6.78 -26.46
C ILE A 48 -6.35 7.12 -26.39
N TRP A 49 -5.85 7.95 -27.33
CA TRP A 49 -4.45 8.39 -27.30
C TRP A 49 -4.16 9.28 -26.08
N GLY A 50 -5.08 10.13 -25.63
CA GLY A 50 -4.90 10.95 -24.43
C GLY A 50 -4.82 10.12 -23.15
N THR A 51 -5.66 9.09 -23.01
CA THR A 51 -5.64 8.19 -21.84
C THR A 51 -4.39 7.32 -21.83
N LEU A 52 -4.02 6.74 -22.98
CA LEU A 52 -2.80 5.95 -23.11
C LEU A 52 -1.53 6.79 -22.90
N MET A 53 -1.45 7.99 -23.48
CA MET A 53 -0.33 8.91 -23.28
C MET A 53 -0.19 9.31 -21.80
N SER A 54 -1.31 9.58 -21.11
CA SER A 54 -1.29 9.93 -19.68
C SER A 54 -0.82 8.77 -18.79
N SER A 55 -1.22 7.53 -19.10
CA SER A 55 -0.77 6.35 -18.37
C SER A 55 0.71 6.04 -18.61
N GLN A 56 1.21 6.25 -19.84
CA GLN A 56 2.62 6.03 -20.18
C GLN A 56 3.53 7.07 -19.51
N VAL A 57 3.15 8.35 -19.52
CA VAL A 57 3.94 9.43 -18.90
C VAL A 57 4.03 9.26 -17.36
N MET A 58 2.96 8.85 -16.69
CA MET A 58 3.01 8.61 -15.24
C MET A 58 3.99 7.47 -14.89
N SER A 59 4.04 6.41 -15.70
CA SER A 59 4.96 5.30 -15.49
C SER A 59 6.42 5.68 -15.72
N THR A 60 6.71 6.55 -16.68
CA THR A 60 8.08 7.02 -16.95
C THR A 60 8.60 7.95 -15.86
N GLU A 61 7.73 8.79 -15.28
CA GLU A 61 8.10 9.66 -14.14
C GLU A 61 8.46 8.84 -12.90
N LEU A 62 7.65 7.82 -12.56
CA LEU A 62 7.97 6.92 -11.46
C LEU A 62 9.27 6.16 -11.74
N LEU A 63 9.41 5.57 -12.92
CA LEU A 63 10.62 4.82 -13.28
C LEU A 63 11.86 5.72 -13.20
N SER A 64 11.79 6.97 -13.67
CA SER A 64 12.91 7.91 -13.62
C SER A 64 13.31 8.28 -12.19
N GLN A 65 12.36 8.32 -11.24
CA GLN A 65 12.64 8.62 -9.84
C GLN A 65 13.22 7.42 -9.08
N TYR A 66 12.76 6.19 -9.38
CA TYR A 66 13.23 4.98 -8.70
C TYR A 66 14.49 4.35 -9.33
N LEU A 67 14.74 4.59 -10.61
CA LEU A 67 15.89 4.02 -11.34
C LEU A 67 17.25 4.39 -10.71
N PRO A 68 17.53 5.63 -10.28
CA PRO A 68 18.78 5.97 -9.59
C PRO A 68 18.99 5.18 -8.30
N ILE A 69 17.91 4.93 -7.54
CA ILE A 69 17.96 4.19 -6.26
C ILE A 69 18.37 2.74 -6.52
N ILE A 70 17.76 2.11 -7.53
CA ILE A 70 18.08 0.72 -7.90
C ILE A 70 19.51 0.60 -8.42
N ILE A 71 19.96 1.55 -9.26
CA ILE A 71 21.34 1.58 -9.76
C ILE A 71 22.33 1.72 -8.60
N PHE A 72 22.05 2.61 -7.65
CA PHE A 72 22.90 2.78 -6.48
C PHE A 72 23.02 1.48 -5.65
N LEU A 73 21.89 0.82 -5.37
CA LEU A 73 21.89 -0.47 -4.67
C LEU A 73 22.63 -1.55 -5.46
N ALA A 74 22.49 -1.58 -6.79
CA ALA A 74 23.19 -2.52 -7.65
C ALA A 74 24.70 -2.29 -7.62
N ILE A 75 25.16 -1.04 -7.73
CA ILE A 75 26.58 -0.69 -7.65
C ILE A 75 27.14 -1.05 -6.28
N ALA A 76 26.44 -0.72 -5.18
CA ALA A 76 26.84 -1.09 -3.83
C ALA A 76 26.98 -2.61 -3.67
N GLY A 77 26.01 -3.38 -4.19
CA GLY A 77 26.05 -4.84 -4.21
C GLY A 77 27.22 -5.40 -5.03
N VAL A 78 27.49 -4.82 -6.21
CA VAL A 78 28.62 -5.22 -7.07
C VAL A 78 29.95 -4.94 -6.37
N ILE A 79 30.10 -3.79 -5.70
CA ILE A 79 31.32 -3.46 -4.95
C ILE A 79 31.50 -4.44 -3.79
N ALA A 80 30.44 -4.69 -2.99
CA ALA A 80 30.49 -5.64 -1.89
C ALA A 80 30.88 -7.05 -2.37
N ALA A 81 30.27 -7.51 -3.46
CA ALA A 81 30.60 -8.79 -4.09
C ALA A 81 32.04 -8.79 -4.62
N ALA A 82 32.48 -7.74 -5.31
CA ALA A 82 33.84 -7.63 -5.84
C ALA A 82 34.89 -7.65 -4.72
N MET A 83 34.59 -7.05 -3.56
CA MET A 83 35.47 -7.13 -2.38
C MET A 83 35.56 -8.57 -1.84
N VAL A 84 34.43 -9.26 -1.71
CA VAL A 84 34.41 -10.67 -1.25
C VAL A 84 35.11 -11.59 -2.26
N PHE A 85 34.72 -11.57 -3.53
CA PHE A 85 35.33 -12.40 -4.58
C PHE A 85 36.80 -12.03 -4.83
N GLY A 86 37.13 -10.75 -4.79
CA GLY A 86 38.50 -10.27 -4.88
C GLY A 86 39.36 -10.81 -3.74
N SER A 87 38.84 -10.81 -2.50
CA SER A 87 39.53 -11.42 -1.37
C SER A 87 39.74 -12.92 -1.56
N MET A 88 38.75 -13.65 -2.10
CA MET A 88 38.86 -15.09 -2.33
C MET A 88 39.85 -15.45 -3.45
N LEU A 89 39.93 -14.63 -4.51
CA LEU A 89 40.83 -14.86 -5.65
C LEU A 89 42.28 -14.47 -5.35
N VAL A 90 42.50 -13.37 -4.63
CA VAL A 90 43.85 -12.86 -4.33
C VAL A 90 44.44 -13.53 -3.08
N ALA A 91 43.63 -13.87 -2.08
CA ALA A 91 44.13 -14.48 -0.85
C ALA A 91 44.52 -15.94 -1.08
N LYS A 92 45.66 -16.34 -0.48
CA LYS A 92 46.10 -17.73 -0.47
C LYS A 92 45.23 -18.56 0.48
N GLN A 93 44.21 -19.20 -0.07
CA GLN A 93 43.33 -20.13 0.64
C GLN A 93 44.11 -21.39 1.05
N LYS A 94 44.41 -21.55 2.35
CA LYS A 94 45.02 -22.76 2.92
C LYS A 94 44.12 -23.32 4.03
N PRO A 95 43.06 -24.07 3.65
CA PRO A 95 42.21 -24.74 4.63
C PRO A 95 43.01 -25.82 5.35
N ASP A 96 42.85 -25.88 6.67
CA ASP A 96 43.45 -26.87 7.56
C ASP A 96 42.35 -27.32 8.54
N SER A 97 42.39 -28.54 9.05
CA SER A 97 41.33 -29.07 9.92
C SER A 97 41.14 -28.21 11.17
N GLU A 98 42.23 -27.75 11.76
CA GLU A 98 42.24 -26.86 12.93
C GLU A 98 41.80 -25.42 12.63
N LYS A 99 41.85 -24.98 11.37
CA LYS A 99 41.35 -23.64 10.98
C LYS A 99 39.86 -23.63 10.67
N LEU A 100 39.32 -24.80 10.32
CA LEU A 100 37.92 -24.98 9.98
C LEU A 100 37.09 -25.48 11.17
N SER A 101 37.74 -25.90 12.26
CA SER A 101 37.08 -26.25 13.52
C SER A 101 36.49 -25.02 14.21
N ALA A 102 35.45 -25.23 15.02
CA ALA A 102 34.83 -24.16 15.79
C ALA A 102 35.84 -23.61 16.82
N TYR A 103 35.83 -22.29 16.99
CA TYR A 103 36.73 -21.65 17.95
C TYR A 103 36.26 -21.92 19.39
N GLU A 104 36.98 -22.80 20.10
CA GLU A 104 36.73 -23.12 21.50
C GLU A 104 38.06 -23.18 22.28
N CYS A 105 38.87 -22.11 22.18
CA CYS A 105 40.17 -21.99 22.85
C CYS A 105 41.18 -23.14 22.60
N GLY A 106 41.07 -23.83 21.46
CA GLY A 106 41.95 -24.95 21.07
C GLY A 106 41.48 -26.33 21.54
N PHE A 107 40.26 -26.43 22.08
CA PHE A 107 39.63 -27.70 22.41
C PHE A 107 38.58 -28.10 21.36
N GLU A 108 38.29 -29.39 21.29
CA GLU A 108 37.14 -29.89 20.54
C GLU A 108 35.85 -29.37 21.19
N PRO A 109 34.85 -28.94 20.39
CA PRO A 109 33.62 -28.35 20.93
C PRO A 109 32.91 -29.34 21.86
N PHE A 110 32.76 -28.94 23.12
CA PHE A 110 32.24 -29.80 24.19
C PHE A 110 30.74 -30.07 24.12
N ASN A 111 29.97 -29.25 23.40
CA ASN A 111 28.51 -29.32 23.34
C ASN A 111 27.97 -29.19 21.92
N ASP A 112 26.84 -29.86 21.65
CA ASP A 112 26.05 -29.62 20.44
C ASP A 112 25.51 -28.18 20.48
N ALA A 113 25.66 -27.43 19.38
CA ALA A 113 25.24 -26.03 19.26
C ALA A 113 23.71 -25.82 19.27
N ARG A 114 22.96 -26.86 19.65
CA ARG A 114 21.49 -26.95 19.56
C ARG A 114 20.80 -26.67 20.90
N SER A 115 21.40 -25.81 21.71
CA SER A 115 20.78 -25.34 22.94
C SER A 115 19.56 -24.46 22.63
N LYS A 116 18.57 -24.48 23.53
CA LYS A 116 17.43 -23.58 23.42
C LYS A 116 17.89 -22.17 23.77
N PHE A 117 17.78 -21.26 22.81
CA PHE A 117 17.98 -19.84 23.07
C PHE A 117 16.89 -19.31 24.02
N ASP A 118 17.23 -18.30 24.82
CA ASP A 118 16.30 -17.69 25.77
C ASP A 118 15.10 -17.06 25.04
N VAL A 119 13.90 -17.20 25.61
CA VAL A 119 12.63 -16.69 25.06
C VAL A 119 12.64 -15.16 24.97
N ARG A 120 13.49 -14.46 25.74
CA ARG A 120 13.62 -13.00 25.74
C ARG A 120 13.88 -12.41 24.34
N PHE A 121 14.65 -13.09 23.48
CA PHE A 121 14.89 -12.61 22.12
C PHE A 121 13.60 -12.54 21.28
N TYR A 122 12.66 -13.46 21.53
CA TYR A 122 11.36 -13.47 20.88
C TYR A 122 10.46 -12.32 21.37
N LEU A 123 10.51 -11.99 22.67
CA LEU A 123 9.75 -10.87 23.25
C LEU A 123 10.20 -9.52 22.64
N VAL A 124 11.51 -9.31 22.49
CA VAL A 124 12.05 -8.10 21.82
C VAL A 124 11.62 -8.04 20.36
N ALA A 125 11.62 -9.17 19.64
CA ALA A 125 11.21 -9.21 18.24
C ALA A 125 9.73 -8.85 18.04
N ILE A 126 8.82 -9.41 18.86
CA ILE A 126 7.39 -9.06 18.79
C ILE A 126 7.18 -7.58 19.13
N LEU A 127 7.85 -7.09 20.16
CA LEU A 127 7.74 -5.69 20.56
C LEU A 127 8.17 -4.75 19.42
N PHE A 128 9.27 -5.07 18.72
CA PHE A 128 9.70 -4.32 17.55
C PHE A 128 8.65 -4.34 16.43
N ILE A 129 8.01 -5.49 16.17
CA ILE A 129 6.94 -5.61 15.16
C ILE A 129 5.73 -4.73 15.52
N ILE A 130 5.31 -4.73 16.79
CA ILE A 130 4.16 -3.93 17.23
C ILE A 130 4.47 -2.43 17.14
N PHE A 131 5.68 -2.02 17.54
CA PHE A 131 6.14 -0.64 17.41
C PHE A 131 6.28 -0.22 15.93
N ASP A 132 6.83 -1.07 15.07
CA ASP A 132 6.93 -0.77 13.63
C ASP A 132 5.54 -0.58 12.99
N LEU A 133 4.57 -1.42 13.39
CA LEU A 133 3.17 -1.24 12.99
C LEU A 133 2.58 0.08 13.49
N GLU A 134 2.92 0.54 14.69
CA GLU A 134 2.45 1.83 15.21
C GLU A 134 2.92 3.00 14.34
N VAL A 135 4.18 2.95 13.88
CA VAL A 135 4.77 3.98 13.01
C VAL A 135 4.15 3.91 11.61
N ALA A 136 3.90 2.70 11.10
CA ALA A 136 3.20 2.51 9.83
C ALA A 136 1.80 3.15 9.81
N PHE A 137 1.08 3.15 10.94
CA PHE A 137 -0.19 3.87 11.08
C PHE A 137 -0.01 5.39 11.31
N LEU A 138 1.08 5.80 11.96
CA LEU A 138 1.39 7.22 12.18
C LEU A 138 1.67 7.97 10.89
N PHE A 139 2.36 7.36 9.92
CA PHE A 139 2.73 8.04 8.68
C PHE A 139 1.53 8.55 7.86
N PRO A 140 0.54 7.73 7.48
CA PRO A 140 -0.63 8.20 6.75
C PRO A 140 -1.44 9.25 7.51
N TRP A 141 -1.57 9.10 8.83
CA TRP A 141 -2.23 10.08 9.68
C TRP A 141 -1.48 11.42 9.68
N ALA A 142 -0.16 11.40 9.86
CA ALA A 142 0.68 12.59 9.89
C ALA A 142 0.61 13.37 8.55
N VAL A 143 0.62 12.65 7.43
CA VAL A 143 0.50 13.26 6.08
C VAL A 143 -0.90 13.83 5.82
N SER A 144 -1.94 13.28 6.46
CA SER A 144 -3.34 13.70 6.25
C SER A 144 -3.91 14.64 7.32
N LEU A 145 -3.16 14.95 8.39
CA LEU A 145 -3.55 15.78 9.55
C LEU A 145 -4.38 17.03 9.19
N GLY A 146 -3.98 17.75 8.14
CA GLY A 146 -4.67 18.97 7.69
C GLY A 146 -6.12 18.76 7.22
N ARG A 147 -6.53 17.53 6.90
CA ARG A 147 -7.87 17.19 6.35
C ARG A 147 -8.80 16.51 7.37
N ILE A 148 -8.26 15.84 8.39
CA ILE A 148 -9.01 14.94 9.29
C ILE A 148 -9.64 15.68 10.50
N GLY A 149 -9.25 16.94 10.72
CA GLY A 149 -9.76 17.78 11.80
C GLY A 149 -9.48 17.24 13.21
N LEU A 150 -10.15 17.83 14.21
CA LEU A 150 -9.99 17.48 15.63
C LEU A 150 -10.39 16.04 15.95
N PHE A 151 -11.34 15.46 15.21
CA PHE A 151 -11.77 14.07 15.42
C PHE A 151 -10.65 13.08 15.07
N GLY A 152 -10.00 13.26 13.91
CA GLY A 152 -8.86 12.44 13.52
C GLY A 152 -7.68 12.58 14.48
N PHE A 153 -7.47 13.76 15.04
CA PHE A 153 -6.45 13.97 16.07
C PHE A 153 -6.72 13.15 17.34
N TRP A 154 -7.91 13.26 17.92
CA TRP A 154 -8.25 12.53 19.15
C TRP A 154 -8.31 11.02 18.95
N SER A 155 -8.77 10.55 17.78
CA SER A 155 -8.77 9.12 17.46
C SER A 155 -7.35 8.53 17.48
N MET A 156 -6.36 9.29 16.97
CA MET A 156 -4.98 8.85 16.96
C MET A 156 -4.31 8.93 18.33
N MET A 157 -4.64 9.96 19.12
CA MET A 157 -4.16 10.05 20.50
C MET A 157 -4.67 8.88 21.34
N ALA A 158 -5.91 8.44 21.14
CA ALA A 158 -6.44 7.25 21.79
C ALA A 158 -5.71 5.97 21.35
N PHE A 159 -5.44 5.82 20.05
CA PHE A 159 -4.68 4.69 19.50
C PHE A 159 -3.26 4.60 20.08
N LEU A 160 -2.51 5.72 20.07
CA LEU A 160 -1.18 5.78 20.67
C LEU A 160 -1.21 5.53 22.18
N GLY A 161 -2.24 6.04 22.87
CA GLY A 161 -2.43 5.80 24.29
C GLY A 161 -2.55 4.31 24.63
N ILE A 162 -3.37 3.57 23.87
CA ILE A 162 -3.56 2.12 24.08
C ILE A 162 -2.25 1.36 23.84
N LEU A 163 -1.52 1.66 22.77
CA LEU A 163 -0.24 1.01 22.48
C LEU A 163 0.83 1.34 23.52
N THR A 164 0.91 2.60 23.96
CA THR A 164 1.84 3.04 25.02
C THR A 164 1.55 2.32 26.34
N ILE A 165 0.27 2.12 26.69
CA ILE A 165 -0.12 1.36 27.88
C ILE A 165 0.33 -0.10 27.76
N GLY A 166 0.13 -0.73 26.58
CA GLY A 166 0.63 -2.07 26.30
C GLY A 166 2.15 -2.18 26.44
N PHE A 167 2.88 -1.19 25.92
CA PHE A 167 4.33 -1.12 26.05
C PHE A 167 4.79 -0.99 27.52
N ILE A 168 4.16 -0.09 28.29
CA ILE A 168 4.46 0.08 29.71
C ILE A 168 4.15 -1.21 30.49
N TYR A 169 3.09 -1.95 30.12
CA TYR A 169 2.76 -3.21 30.75
C TYR A 169 3.86 -4.26 30.56
N GLU A 170 4.32 -4.46 29.33
CA GLU A 170 5.41 -5.40 29.00
C GLU A 170 6.73 -4.99 29.68
N TRP A 171 7.04 -3.69 29.73
CA TRP A 171 8.19 -3.18 30.45
C TRP A 171 8.11 -3.57 31.93
N LYS A 172 6.98 -3.28 32.59
CA LYS A 172 6.80 -3.60 34.02
C LYS A 172 6.78 -5.10 34.29
N LYS A 173 6.49 -5.94 33.30
CA LYS A 173 6.53 -7.40 33.44
C LYS A 173 7.95 -7.96 33.46
N GLY A 174 8.97 -7.14 33.18
CA GLY A 174 10.38 -7.57 33.16
C GLY A 174 10.73 -8.40 31.93
N ALA A 175 9.94 -8.29 30.86
CA ALA A 175 10.23 -8.95 29.57
C ALA A 175 11.56 -8.47 28.94
N LEU A 176 12.10 -7.35 29.43
CA LEU A 176 13.27 -6.65 28.91
C LEU A 176 14.46 -6.63 29.89
N ASP A 177 14.37 -7.28 31.05
CA ASP A 177 15.46 -7.26 32.03
C ASP A 177 16.56 -8.30 31.68
N TRP A 178 17.79 -7.81 31.65
CA TRP A 178 19.01 -8.53 31.28
C TRP A 178 19.90 -8.77 32.51
N GLU A 179 19.33 -9.49 33.47
CA GLU A 179 20.03 -10.11 34.61
C GLU A 179 19.72 -11.61 34.65
#